data_AF-A0A2N3FDJ3-F1
#
_entry.id   AF-A0A2N3FDJ3-F1
#
_cell.length_a   1.000
_cell.length_b   1.000
_cell.length_c   1.000
_cell.angle_alpha   90.00
_cell.angle_beta   90.00
_cell.angle_gamma   90.00
#
_symmetry.space_group_name_H-M   'P 1'
#
loop_
_entity.id
_entity.type
_entity.pdbx_description
1 polymer ?
#
loop_
_entity_poly.entity_id
_entity_poly.type
_entity_poly.pdbx_seq_one_letter_code
_entity_poly.pdbx_strand_id
1 'polypeptide(L)'
;MTRVSFRLSAVALAVAMVAAVLTTASAAPARAWVSGTLWDPGNIISDQQFFDGEAMSVSQIQSFLNGKVPTCNTQWSSGPSDPIVCLKDYRQTTISRAADAYCPNTYVGASNETAATIIYKAARACNISPKVLLVTLQKEQGLVTHTWPSAYRYDIAMGYGCPDTGTGCIDEYYGFQNQVWR
;
A
#
# COMPACT_ATOMS: atom_id res chain seq x y z
N MET A 1 42.49 56.46 -23.17
CA MET A 1 41.26 57.23 -22.93
C MET A 1 40.25 56.84 -24.01
N THR A 2 39.42 55.83 -23.75
CA THR A 2 38.42 55.31 -24.69
C THR A 2 37.09 55.25 -23.97
N ARG A 3 36.06 55.79 -24.64
CA ARG A 3 34.72 56.07 -24.12
C ARG A 3 33.89 54.79 -24.00
N VAL A 4 33.04 54.80 -22.98
CA VAL A 4 31.96 53.84 -22.68
C VAL A 4 30.81 54.03 -23.67
N SER A 5 30.19 52.94 -24.16
CA SER A 5 28.84 53.00 -24.74
C SER A 5 28.01 51.73 -24.43
N PHE A 6 27.09 51.89 -23.49
CA PHE A 6 25.70 51.38 -23.46
C PHE A 6 25.33 50.09 -24.22
N ARG A 7 25.00 49.03 -23.46
CA ARG A 7 23.98 48.01 -23.84
C ARG A 7 23.21 47.50 -22.62
N LEU A 8 22.40 48.35 -21.99
CA LEU A 8 21.34 47.95 -21.08
C LEU A 8 20.01 48.12 -21.83
N SER A 9 19.44 47.07 -22.43
CA SER A 9 18.01 47.03 -22.83
C SER A 9 17.48 45.71 -23.42
N ALA A 10 18.24 44.61 -23.46
CA ALA A 10 17.75 43.38 -24.13
C ALA A 10 17.31 42.22 -23.22
N VAL A 11 17.47 42.31 -21.89
CA VAL A 11 17.29 41.14 -21.02
C VAL A 11 15.94 41.12 -20.27
N ALA A 12 15.25 42.26 -20.15
CA ALA A 12 14.05 42.35 -19.32
C ALA A 12 12.76 41.83 -19.98
N LEU A 13 12.72 41.65 -21.30
CA LEU A 13 11.49 41.23 -22.00
C LEU A 13 11.35 39.71 -22.19
N ALA A 14 12.44 38.94 -22.02
CA ALA A 14 12.42 37.49 -22.21
C ALA A 14 11.91 36.72 -20.97
N VAL A 15 11.96 37.33 -19.79
CA VAL A 15 11.55 36.67 -18.52
C VAL A 15 10.03 36.77 -18.31
N ALA A 16 9.34 37.70 -18.97
CA ALA A 16 7.89 37.89 -18.82
C ALA A 16 7.02 36.92 -19.65
N MET A 17 7.56 36.27 -20.69
CA MET A 17 6.78 35.36 -21.55
C MET A 17 6.81 33.88 -21.16
N VAL A 18 7.69 33.47 -20.23
CA VAL A 18 7.75 32.06 -19.77
C VAL A 18 6.87 31.80 -18.54
N ALA A 19 6.33 32.85 -17.90
CA ALA A 19 5.53 32.73 -16.68
C ALA A 19 4.03 32.43 -16.91
N ALA A 20 3.56 32.28 -18.15
CA ALA A 20 2.13 32.27 -18.49
C ALA A 20 1.50 30.91 -18.82
N VAL A 21 2.20 29.77 -18.67
CA VAL A 21 1.61 28.45 -18.97
C VAL A 21 1.93 27.42 -17.88
N LEU A 22 1.43 27.68 -16.67
CA LEU A 22 1.14 26.63 -15.69
C LEU A 22 -0.34 26.69 -15.35
N THR A 23 -1.18 26.40 -16.34
CA THR A 23 -2.56 25.99 -16.09
C THR A 23 -2.50 24.57 -15.53
N THR A 24 -2.69 24.43 -14.22
CA THR A 24 -2.98 23.14 -13.60
C THR A 24 -4.32 22.66 -14.13
N ALA A 25 -4.32 21.89 -15.22
CA ALA A 25 -5.49 21.16 -15.66
C ALA A 25 -5.85 20.16 -14.55
N SER A 26 -6.81 20.52 -13.71
CA SER A 26 -7.45 19.58 -12.80
C SER A 26 -8.16 18.55 -13.67
N ALA A 27 -7.56 17.38 -13.84
CA ALA A 27 -8.24 16.24 -14.45
C ALA A 27 -9.53 16.00 -13.65
N ALA A 28 -10.68 16.09 -14.31
CA ALA A 28 -11.94 15.70 -13.71
C ALA A 28 -11.79 14.26 -13.17
N PRO A 29 -12.39 13.93 -12.00
CA PRO A 29 -12.34 12.57 -11.51
C PRO A 29 -12.94 11.67 -12.59
N ALA A 30 -12.14 10.73 -13.10
CA ALA A 30 -12.61 9.75 -14.06
C ALA A 30 -13.74 8.95 -13.41
N ARG A 31 -14.99 9.29 -13.71
CA ARG A 31 -16.13 8.41 -13.43
C ARG A 31 -16.12 7.33 -14.49
N ALA A 32 -15.28 6.33 -14.30
CA ALA A 32 -15.32 5.11 -15.08
C ALA A 32 -16.55 4.30 -14.66
N TRP A 33 -17.72 4.68 -15.18
CA TRP A 33 -18.81 3.72 -15.32
C TRP A 33 -18.39 2.80 -16.45
N VAL A 34 -17.90 1.61 -16.09
CA VAL A 34 -17.65 0.54 -17.06
C VAL A 34 -19.03 0.15 -17.59
N SER A 35 -19.31 0.45 -18.86
CA SER A 35 -20.47 -0.14 -19.54
C SER A 35 -20.44 -1.65 -19.31
N GLY A 36 -21.58 -2.31 -19.08
CA GLY A 36 -21.61 -3.78 -18.93
C GLY A 36 -20.99 -4.53 -20.13
N THR A 37 -20.89 -3.87 -21.29
CA THR A 37 -20.19 -4.39 -22.48
C THR A 37 -18.67 -4.29 -22.44
N LEU A 38 -18.10 -3.49 -21.53
CA LEU A 38 -16.66 -3.37 -21.26
C LEU A 38 -16.22 -4.21 -20.05
N TRP A 39 -17.17 -4.74 -19.28
CA TRP A 39 -16.89 -5.66 -18.19
C TRP A 39 -16.74 -7.07 -18.73
N ASP A 40 -15.52 -7.61 -18.64
CA ASP A 40 -15.25 -9.01 -18.90
C ASP A 40 -14.97 -9.73 -17.56
N PRO A 41 -15.90 -10.56 -17.07
CA PRO A 41 -15.67 -11.30 -15.82
C PRO A 41 -14.51 -12.31 -15.92
N GLY A 42 -14.10 -12.69 -17.13
CA GLY A 42 -12.93 -13.52 -17.37
C GLY A 42 -11.60 -12.75 -17.33
N ASN A 43 -11.63 -11.42 -17.34
CA ASN A 43 -10.45 -10.56 -17.37
C ASN A 43 -10.60 -9.36 -16.41
N ILE A 44 -10.65 -9.66 -15.12
CA ILE A 44 -10.76 -8.66 -14.04
C ILE A 44 -9.44 -7.91 -13.83
N ILE A 45 -8.32 -8.62 -13.93
CA ILE A 45 -6.96 -8.11 -13.80
C ILE A 45 -6.05 -8.95 -14.69
N SER A 46 -5.12 -8.32 -15.41
CA SER A 46 -4.15 -9.07 -16.21
C SER A 46 -3.07 -9.69 -15.34
N ASP A 47 -2.50 -10.81 -15.78
CA ASP A 47 -1.35 -11.44 -15.10
C ASP A 47 -0.20 -10.46 -14.87
N GLN A 48 0.08 -9.60 -15.86
CA GLN A 48 1.10 -8.57 -15.72
C GLN A 48 0.83 -7.64 -14.53
N GLN A 49 -0.42 -7.21 -14.33
CA GLN A 49 -0.78 -6.34 -13.21
C GLN A 49 -0.85 -7.10 -11.88
N PHE A 50 -1.26 -8.37 -11.92
CA PHE A 50 -1.36 -9.23 -10.74
C PHE A 50 0.03 -9.56 -10.19
N PHE A 51 0.98 -9.88 -11.07
CA PHE A 51 2.35 -10.28 -10.75
C PHE A 51 3.39 -9.15 -10.87
N ASP A 52 2.95 -7.89 -10.81
CA ASP A 52 3.84 -6.73 -10.72
C ASP A 52 4.23 -6.47 -9.26
N GLY A 53 5.20 -7.24 -8.75
CA GLY A 53 5.74 -7.09 -7.39
C GLY A 53 6.40 -5.73 -7.11
N GLU A 54 6.60 -4.89 -8.14
CA GLU A 54 7.18 -3.56 -8.03
C GLU A 54 6.13 -2.43 -8.12
N ALA A 55 4.84 -2.76 -8.26
CA ALA A 55 3.77 -1.81 -8.57
C ALA A 55 3.60 -0.66 -7.55
N MET A 56 4.10 -0.82 -6.32
CA MET A 56 4.10 0.21 -5.29
C MET A 56 5.38 0.14 -4.44
N SER A 57 5.97 1.30 -4.18
CA SER A 57 6.99 1.49 -3.16
C SER A 57 6.39 1.52 -1.75
N VAL A 58 7.23 1.33 -0.72
CA VAL A 58 6.83 1.44 0.70
C VAL A 58 6.12 2.76 0.99
N SER A 59 6.63 3.89 0.46
CA SER A 59 6.03 5.21 0.69
C SER A 59 4.65 5.33 0.04
N GLN A 60 4.46 4.79 -1.16
CA GLN A 60 3.15 4.77 -1.82
C GLN A 60 2.14 3.90 -1.04
N ILE A 61 2.57 2.75 -0.52
CA ILE A 61 1.71 1.90 0.32
C ILE A 61 1.35 2.65 1.60
N GLN A 62 2.33 3.25 2.29
CA GLN A 62 2.09 4.00 3.52
C GLN A 62 1.15 5.20 3.28
N SER A 63 1.36 5.98 2.22
CA SER A 63 0.47 7.08 1.85
C SER A 63 -0.95 6.60 1.54
N PHE A 64 -1.09 5.47 0.86
CA PHE A 64 -2.40 4.85 0.63
C PHE A 64 -3.08 4.49 1.95
N LEU A 65 -2.39 3.79 2.86
CA LEU A 65 -2.93 3.41 4.17
C LEU A 65 -3.34 4.63 5.01
N ASN A 66 -2.49 5.66 5.03
CA ASN A 66 -2.78 6.93 5.70
C ASN A 66 -4.04 7.59 5.14
N GLY A 67 -4.25 7.51 3.82
CA GLY A 67 -5.44 8.07 3.15
C GLY A 67 -6.73 7.28 3.38
N LYS A 68 -6.65 5.99 3.75
CA LYS A 68 -7.83 5.15 4.01
C LYS A 68 -8.38 5.30 5.42
N VAL A 69 -7.51 5.50 6.40
CA VAL A 69 -7.91 5.68 7.81
C VAL A 69 -7.18 6.90 8.38
N PRO A 70 -7.71 8.13 8.22
CA PRO A 70 -7.10 9.34 8.79
C PRO A 70 -7.10 9.33 10.32
N THR A 71 -8.16 8.78 10.94
CA THR A 71 -8.36 8.73 12.38
C THR A 71 -8.47 7.29 12.85
N CYS A 72 -7.64 6.91 13.83
CA CYS A 72 -7.70 5.62 14.49
C CYS A 72 -8.42 5.72 15.84
N ASN A 73 -9.44 4.88 16.06
CA ASN A 73 -10.28 4.87 17.24
C ASN A 73 -9.63 4.11 18.41
N THR A 74 -8.43 4.55 18.80
CA THR A 74 -7.64 3.93 19.88
C THR A 74 -8.34 3.91 21.24
N GLN A 75 -9.31 4.80 21.45
CA GLN A 75 -10.15 4.85 22.65
C GLN A 75 -11.03 3.60 22.86
N TRP A 76 -11.15 2.72 21.87
CA TRP A 76 -11.88 1.44 21.99
C TRP A 76 -10.98 0.27 22.38
N SER A 77 -9.73 0.55 22.75
CA SER A 77 -8.83 -0.43 23.34
C SER A 77 -9.43 -1.09 24.58
N SER A 78 -9.34 -2.42 24.64
CA SER A 78 -9.75 -3.20 25.82
C SER A 78 -8.67 -3.26 26.89
N GLY A 79 -7.58 -2.52 26.71
CA GLY A 79 -6.45 -2.43 27.63
C GLY A 79 -5.12 -2.79 26.96
N PRO A 80 -4.02 -2.82 27.73
CA PRO A 80 -2.67 -3.07 27.19
C PRO A 80 -2.51 -4.43 26.52
N SER A 81 -3.33 -5.41 26.89
CA SER A 81 -3.28 -6.78 26.34
C SER A 81 -3.99 -6.94 25.00
N ASP A 82 -4.85 -5.99 24.60
CA ASP A 82 -5.50 -5.98 23.29
C ASP A 82 -5.66 -4.52 22.79
N PRO A 83 -4.54 -3.89 22.39
CA PRO A 83 -4.57 -2.51 21.95
C PRO A 83 -5.20 -2.39 20.56
N ILE A 84 -6.01 -1.35 20.37
CA ILE A 84 -6.42 -0.94 19.04
C ILE A 84 -5.27 -0.23 18.33
N VAL A 85 -4.82 -0.80 17.21
CA VAL A 85 -3.75 -0.21 16.37
C VAL A 85 -4.17 -0.31 14.92
N CYS A 86 -4.42 0.82 14.24
CA CYS A 86 -4.82 0.79 12.82
C CYS A 86 -3.68 0.38 11.89
N LEU A 87 -4.01 -0.19 10.73
CA LEU A 87 -3.04 -0.76 9.80
C LEU A 87 -1.91 0.22 9.40
N LYS A 88 -2.24 1.51 9.27
CA LYS A 88 -1.27 2.56 8.96
C LYS A 88 -0.21 2.79 10.04
N ASP A 89 -0.54 2.48 11.30
CA ASP A 89 0.32 2.66 12.48
C ASP A 89 0.89 1.32 12.99
N TYR A 90 0.42 0.20 12.43
CA TYR A 90 0.83 -1.14 12.85
C TYR A 90 2.31 -1.38 12.62
N ARG A 91 2.92 -2.07 13.60
CA ARG A 91 4.32 -2.46 13.57
C ARG A 91 4.52 -3.88 14.06
N GLN A 92 5.47 -4.59 13.46
CA GLN A 92 5.86 -5.93 13.85
C GLN A 92 7.37 -6.12 13.66
N THR A 93 8.02 -6.82 14.59
CA THR A 93 9.34 -7.41 14.33
C THR A 93 9.15 -8.71 13.55
N THR A 94 9.70 -8.75 12.34
CA THR A 94 9.55 -9.87 11.42
C THR A 94 10.81 -10.73 11.41
N ILE A 95 10.66 -11.96 10.91
CA ILE A 95 11.79 -12.88 10.71
C ILE A 95 12.09 -13.05 9.23
N SER A 96 13.31 -13.47 8.90
CA SER A 96 13.62 -13.81 7.51
C SER A 96 12.92 -15.09 7.08
N ARG A 97 12.37 -15.11 5.86
CA ARG A 97 11.79 -16.29 5.21
C ARG A 97 12.60 -16.63 3.97
N ALA A 98 13.10 -17.86 3.91
CA ALA A 98 13.78 -18.36 2.72
C ALA A 98 12.82 -18.40 1.52
N ALA A 99 13.37 -18.36 0.31
CA ALA A 99 12.59 -18.56 -0.89
C ALA A 99 12.00 -19.97 -0.96
N ASP A 100 10.84 -20.11 -1.58
CA ASP A 100 10.19 -21.38 -1.87
C ASP A 100 9.55 -21.38 -3.27
N ALA A 101 8.68 -22.35 -3.54
CA ALA A 101 8.04 -22.52 -4.85
C ALA A 101 7.06 -21.39 -5.22
N TYR A 102 6.50 -20.69 -4.22
CA TYR A 102 5.52 -19.62 -4.41
C TYR A 102 6.15 -18.24 -4.22
N CYS A 103 7.14 -18.15 -3.34
CA CYS A 103 7.90 -16.94 -3.09
C CYS A 103 9.38 -17.12 -3.48
N PRO A 104 9.76 -16.86 -4.74
CA PRO A 104 11.10 -17.19 -5.25
C PRO A 104 12.22 -16.31 -4.69
N ASN A 105 11.89 -15.21 -4.01
CA ASN A 105 12.87 -14.35 -3.37
C ASN A 105 12.77 -14.43 -1.84
N THR A 106 13.90 -14.25 -1.17
CA THR A 106 13.95 -14.24 0.31
C THR A 106 13.27 -12.99 0.87
N TYR A 107 12.39 -13.17 1.84
CA TYR A 107 11.95 -12.07 2.71
C TYR A 107 13.03 -11.86 3.77
N VAL A 108 13.63 -10.67 3.84
CA VAL A 108 14.62 -10.34 4.89
C VAL A 108 13.90 -9.65 6.04
N GLY A 109 13.87 -10.29 7.20
CA GLY A 109 13.22 -9.76 8.40
C GLY A 109 13.94 -8.55 9.01
N ALA A 110 13.21 -7.73 9.76
CA ALA A 110 13.77 -6.63 10.53
C ALA A 110 12.92 -6.31 11.77
N SER A 111 13.51 -5.57 12.71
CA SER A 111 12.80 -5.08 13.89
C SER A 111 11.83 -3.95 13.53
N ASN A 112 10.65 -3.96 14.16
CA ASN A 112 9.73 -2.82 14.20
C ASN A 112 9.27 -2.28 12.83
N GLU A 113 9.07 -3.18 11.87
CA GLU A 113 8.63 -2.85 10.51
C GLU A 113 7.19 -2.36 10.48
N THR A 114 6.90 -1.37 9.66
CA THR A 114 5.52 -0.95 9.40
C THR A 114 4.78 -1.99 8.57
N ALA A 115 3.45 -2.02 8.67
CA ALA A 115 2.62 -2.82 7.75
C ALA A 115 2.95 -2.57 6.28
N ALA A 116 3.21 -1.30 5.90
CA ALA A 116 3.60 -0.94 4.53
C ALA A 116 4.92 -1.61 4.09
N THR A 117 5.89 -1.72 5.01
CA THR A 117 7.16 -2.40 4.73
C THR A 117 6.96 -3.91 4.60
N ILE A 118 6.11 -4.50 5.45
CA ILE A 118 5.81 -5.92 5.42
C ILE A 118 5.12 -6.31 4.10
N ILE A 119 4.10 -5.54 3.69
CA ILE A 119 3.40 -5.73 2.41
C ILE A 119 4.37 -5.59 1.23
N TYR A 120 5.21 -4.56 1.23
CA TYR A 120 6.23 -4.36 0.19
C TYR A 120 7.18 -5.56 0.11
N LYS A 121 7.74 -6.01 1.24
CA LYS A 121 8.69 -7.12 1.26
C LYS A 121 8.06 -8.43 0.84
N ALA A 122 6.81 -8.71 1.24
CA ALA A 122 6.08 -9.89 0.79
C ALA A 122 5.79 -9.84 -0.72
N ALA A 123 5.34 -8.70 -1.24
CA ALA A 123 5.16 -8.47 -2.67
C ALA A 123 6.43 -8.76 -3.48
N ARG A 124 7.59 -8.29 -3.01
CA ARG A 124 8.90 -8.55 -3.63
C ARG A 124 9.32 -10.02 -3.51
N ALA A 125 9.09 -10.62 -2.35
CA ALA A 125 9.40 -12.02 -2.09
C ALA A 125 8.64 -12.95 -3.05
N CYS A 126 7.35 -12.67 -3.25
CA CYS A 126 6.41 -13.54 -3.95
C CYS A 126 6.07 -13.09 -5.37
N ASN A 127 6.63 -11.98 -5.83
CA ASN A 127 6.31 -11.35 -7.11
C ASN A 127 4.80 -11.14 -7.30
N ILE A 128 4.13 -10.66 -6.25
CA ILE A 128 2.70 -10.35 -6.25
C ILE A 128 2.54 -8.84 -6.08
N SER A 129 1.62 -8.23 -6.81
CA SER A 129 1.39 -6.80 -6.69
C SER A 129 0.99 -6.41 -5.26
N PRO A 130 1.62 -5.38 -4.66
CA PRO A 130 1.16 -4.81 -3.40
C PRO A 130 -0.32 -4.40 -3.43
N LYS A 131 -0.85 -4.05 -4.60
CA LYS A 131 -2.27 -3.72 -4.79
C LYS A 131 -3.17 -4.92 -4.55
N VAL A 132 -2.76 -6.11 -5.00
CA VAL A 132 -3.49 -7.37 -4.77
C VAL A 132 -3.50 -7.68 -3.27
N LEU A 133 -2.34 -7.62 -2.60
CA LEU A 133 -2.25 -7.84 -1.15
C LEU A 133 -3.16 -6.88 -0.37
N LEU A 134 -3.15 -5.59 -0.71
CA LEU A 134 -4.03 -4.58 -0.10
C LEU A 134 -5.53 -4.89 -0.31
N VAL A 135 -5.91 -5.33 -1.50
CA VAL A 135 -7.31 -5.73 -1.78
C VAL A 135 -7.68 -6.98 -0.98
N THR A 136 -6.80 -7.96 -0.87
CA THR A 136 -7.06 -9.16 -0.06
C THR A 136 -7.22 -8.82 1.42
N LEU A 137 -6.34 -8.01 2.01
CA LEU A 137 -6.50 -7.51 3.39
C LEU A 137 -7.86 -6.84 3.63
N GLN A 138 -8.36 -6.11 2.62
CA GLN A 138 -9.68 -5.49 2.70
C GLN A 138 -10.81 -6.51 2.57
N LYS A 139 -10.70 -7.50 1.69
CA LYS A 139 -11.73 -8.53 1.49
C LYS A 139 -11.85 -9.45 2.70
N GLU A 140 -10.73 -9.84 3.29
CA GLU A 140 -10.69 -10.87 4.33
C GLU A 140 -11.00 -10.31 5.73
N GLN A 141 -10.45 -9.14 6.06
CA GLN A 141 -10.62 -8.56 7.41
C GLN A 141 -11.16 -7.13 7.40
N GLY A 142 -11.43 -6.53 6.25
CA GLY A 142 -11.75 -5.10 6.15
C GLY A 142 -10.62 -4.19 6.62
N LEU A 143 -9.40 -4.74 6.76
CA LEU A 143 -8.35 -4.17 7.60
C LEU A 143 -7.80 -2.85 7.07
N VAL A 144 -7.85 -2.64 5.75
CA VAL A 144 -7.38 -1.41 5.09
C VAL A 144 -8.22 -0.19 5.49
N THR A 145 -9.52 -0.38 5.73
CA THR A 145 -10.44 0.70 6.15
C THR A 145 -10.83 0.64 7.63
N HIS A 146 -10.34 -0.37 8.37
CA HIS A 146 -10.76 -0.61 9.74
C HIS A 146 -10.22 0.46 10.68
N THR A 147 -11.09 1.10 11.46
CA THR A 147 -10.71 2.22 12.35
C THR A 147 -10.46 1.80 13.79
N TRP A 148 -10.84 0.57 14.20
CA TRP A 148 -10.56 0.01 15.52
C TRP A 148 -10.09 -1.46 15.51
N PRO A 149 -9.08 -1.87 14.72
CA PRO A 149 -8.74 -3.29 14.64
C PRO A 149 -8.03 -3.76 15.92
N SER A 150 -8.52 -4.86 16.50
CA SER A 150 -7.87 -5.56 17.61
C SER A 150 -6.67 -6.37 17.13
N ALA A 151 -5.85 -6.87 18.07
CA ALA A 151 -4.66 -7.66 17.75
C ALA A 151 -5.02 -8.91 16.91
N TYR A 152 -6.12 -9.58 17.24
CA TYR A 152 -6.57 -10.81 16.56
C TYR A 152 -6.74 -10.63 15.04
N ARG A 153 -7.15 -9.45 14.58
CA ARG A 153 -7.29 -9.20 13.13
C ARG A 153 -5.98 -9.26 12.37
N TYR A 154 -4.86 -9.00 13.05
CA TYR A 154 -3.52 -9.15 12.47
C TYR A 154 -3.07 -10.60 12.43
N ASP A 155 -3.55 -11.43 13.36
CA ASP A 155 -3.26 -12.85 13.38
C ASP A 155 -3.90 -13.59 12.19
N ILE A 156 -5.05 -13.10 11.74
CA ILE A 156 -5.84 -13.71 10.65
C ILE A 156 -6.06 -12.75 9.47
N ALA A 157 -5.13 -11.81 9.27
CA ALA A 157 -5.26 -10.66 8.37
C ALA A 157 -5.70 -10.99 6.93
N MET A 158 -5.32 -12.17 6.44
CA MET A 158 -5.56 -12.63 5.07
C MET A 158 -6.44 -13.89 5.03
N GLY A 159 -7.03 -14.30 6.17
CA GLY A 159 -7.84 -15.52 6.29
C GLY A 159 -7.05 -16.82 6.12
N TYR A 160 -5.72 -16.75 6.02
CA TYR A 160 -4.90 -17.93 5.78
C TYR A 160 -4.93 -18.84 7.02
N GLY A 161 -5.25 -20.12 6.82
CA GLY A 161 -5.38 -21.08 7.92
C GLY A 161 -6.71 -20.99 8.67
N CYS A 162 -7.72 -20.28 8.15
CA CYS A 162 -9.06 -20.21 8.74
C CYS A 162 -10.08 -21.00 7.89
N PRO A 163 -10.26 -22.31 8.15
CA PRO A 163 -11.20 -23.12 7.40
C PRO A 163 -12.67 -22.74 7.69
N ASP A 164 -13.53 -22.88 6.67
CA ASP A 164 -14.97 -22.62 6.74
C ASP A 164 -15.75 -23.63 7.62
N THR A 165 -15.07 -24.60 8.23
CA THR A 165 -15.64 -25.64 9.10
C THR A 165 -16.09 -25.11 10.47
N GLY A 166 -15.75 -23.86 10.81
CA GLY A 166 -16.11 -23.24 12.09
C GLY A 166 -15.30 -23.73 13.29
N THR A 167 -14.21 -24.46 13.06
CA THR A 167 -13.34 -25.04 14.10
C THR A 167 -12.27 -24.06 14.63
N GLY A 168 -12.32 -22.80 14.21
CA GLY A 168 -11.29 -21.80 14.47
C GLY A 168 -10.17 -21.80 13.43
N CYS A 169 -9.23 -20.87 13.58
CA CYS A 169 -8.08 -20.73 12.70
C CYS A 169 -6.88 -21.52 13.25
N ILE A 170 -5.95 -21.89 12.37
CA ILE A 170 -4.76 -22.66 12.71
C ILE A 170 -3.65 -21.71 13.18
N ASP A 171 -3.27 -21.83 14.45
CA ASP A 171 -2.34 -20.93 15.14
C ASP A 171 -0.95 -20.81 14.47
N GLU A 172 -0.51 -21.83 13.73
CA GLU A 172 0.77 -21.80 12.97
C GLU A 172 0.84 -20.59 12.01
N TYR A 173 -0.31 -20.13 11.52
CA TYR A 173 -0.38 -19.05 10.55
C TYR A 173 -0.64 -17.68 11.16
N TYR A 174 -0.72 -17.58 12.49
CA TYR A 174 -0.90 -16.29 13.16
C TYR A 174 0.28 -15.34 12.95
N GLY A 175 -0.01 -14.05 13.10
CA GLY A 175 0.88 -12.93 12.85
C GLY A 175 0.76 -12.33 11.43
N PHE A 176 0.81 -10.99 11.36
CA PHE A 176 0.59 -10.24 10.13
C PHE A 176 1.59 -10.61 9.02
N GLN A 177 2.89 -10.75 9.35
CA GLN A 177 3.87 -11.25 8.38
C GLN A 177 3.49 -12.61 7.79
N ASN A 178 3.05 -13.56 8.62
CA ASN A 178 2.69 -14.90 8.15
C ASN A 178 1.49 -14.85 7.22
N GLN A 179 0.47 -14.08 7.59
CA GLN A 179 -0.73 -13.90 6.77
C GLN A 179 -0.43 -13.27 5.40
N VAL A 180 0.48 -12.29 5.33
CA VAL A 180 0.76 -11.55 4.09
C VAL A 180 1.77 -12.25 3.18
N TRP A 181 2.61 -13.14 3.73
CA TRP A 181 3.67 -13.85 2.98
C TRP A 181 3.30 -15.28 2.56
N ARG A 182 2.38 -15.95 3.26
CA ARG A 182 2.02 -17.37 3.04
C ARG A 182 1.25 -17.66 1.76
#